data_AF-A0A191THT6-F1
#
_entry.id   AF-A0A191THT6-F1
#
_cell.length_a   1.000
_cell.length_b   1.000
_cell.length_c   1.000
_cell.angle_alpha   90.00
_cell.angle_beta   90.00
_cell.angle_gamma   90.00
#
_symmetry.space_group_name_H-M   'P 1'
#
loop_
_entity.id
_entity.type
_entity.pdbx_description
1 polymer ?
#
loop_
_entity_poly.entity_id
_entity_poly.type
_entity_poly.pdbx_seq_one_letter_code
_entity_poly.pdbx_strand_id
1 'polypeptide(L)'
;MKEGYNLLSGRPVHKQLVSKEGRPFEAWVKLDMKSKLANGNYETNFFTDKYGFSLEKTLKEYPIKELSNTKYTISLIESLHRGNLQSATFVQKDGTEEKLFISPNIKMSSLNVYDENKKLIPVQQLVETNLISKDSGERLLQSEKQRQEQKQDITDEHKQKHKQKIS
;
A
#
# COMPACT_ATOMS: atom_id res chain seq x y z
N MET A 1 5.49 20.29 -2.91
CA MET A 1 6.27 19.48 -3.89
C MET A 1 6.59 18.04 -3.44
N LYS A 2 6.05 17.48 -2.34
CA LYS A 2 6.45 16.12 -1.87
C LYS A 2 5.66 14.95 -2.48
N GLU A 3 4.41 15.17 -2.91
CA GLU A 3 3.55 14.09 -3.44
C GLU A 3 4.05 13.48 -4.76
N GLY A 4 4.58 14.29 -5.68
CA GLY A 4 5.16 13.80 -6.93
C GLY A 4 6.33 12.86 -6.69
N TYR A 5 7.21 13.19 -5.74
CA TYR A 5 8.28 12.30 -5.29
C TYR A 5 7.74 10.99 -4.70
N ASN A 6 6.66 11.05 -3.92
CA ASN A 6 6.03 9.86 -3.34
C ASN A 6 5.47 8.93 -4.41
N LEU A 7 4.77 9.46 -5.41
CA LEU A 7 4.30 8.70 -6.57
C LEU A 7 5.45 8.05 -7.34
N LEU A 8 6.52 8.80 -7.62
CA LEU A 8 7.73 8.29 -8.27
C LEU A 8 8.48 7.24 -7.44
N SER A 9 8.33 7.27 -6.12
CA SER A 9 8.85 6.24 -5.22
C SER A 9 7.93 5.02 -5.13
N GLY A 10 6.84 4.95 -5.92
CA GLY A 10 5.87 3.88 -5.89
C GLY A 10 4.91 3.89 -4.68
N ARG A 11 4.85 5.00 -3.92
CA ARG A 11 3.90 5.18 -2.81
C ARG A 11 2.60 5.80 -3.32
N PRO A 12 1.44 5.27 -2.89
CA PRO A 12 0.14 5.83 -3.28
C PRO A 12 -0.11 7.18 -2.60
N VAL A 13 -0.83 8.08 -3.28
CA VAL A 13 -1.22 9.39 -2.76
C VAL A 13 -2.74 9.54 -2.88
N HIS A 14 -3.40 9.97 -1.82
CA HIS A 14 -4.83 10.26 -1.81
C HIS A 14 -5.10 11.64 -2.41
N LYS A 15 -6.04 11.72 -3.35
CA LYS A 15 -6.34 12.94 -4.11
C LYS A 15 -7.84 13.14 -4.28
N GLN A 16 -8.25 14.40 -4.20
CA GLN A 16 -9.48 14.88 -4.80
C GLN A 16 -9.22 15.14 -6.29
N LEU A 17 -10.04 14.54 -7.14
CA LEU A 17 -9.92 14.55 -8.59
C LEU A 17 -11.27 14.93 -9.21
N VAL A 18 -11.26 15.23 -10.51
CA VAL A 18 -12.47 15.54 -11.28
C VAL A 18 -12.52 14.59 -12.47
N SER A 19 -13.67 13.94 -12.66
CA SER A 19 -13.88 13.00 -13.78
C SER A 19 -13.99 13.75 -15.11
N LYS A 20 -13.99 13.02 -16.23
CA LYS A 20 -14.18 13.62 -17.56
C LYS A 20 -15.53 14.35 -17.69
N GLU A 21 -16.52 13.90 -16.93
CA GLU A 21 -17.87 14.46 -16.85
C GLU A 21 -17.96 15.64 -15.86
N GLY A 22 -16.83 16.11 -15.32
CA GLY A 22 -16.79 17.25 -14.40
C GLY A 22 -17.20 16.94 -12.96
N ARG A 23 -17.34 15.66 -12.58
CA ARG A 23 -17.78 15.28 -11.23
C ARG A 23 -16.58 15.12 -10.30
N PRO A 24 -16.57 15.75 -9.11
CA PRO A 24 -15.53 15.53 -8.13
C PRO A 24 -15.60 14.10 -7.57
N PHE A 25 -14.45 13.49 -7.34
CA PHE A 25 -14.33 12.19 -6.67
C PHE A 25 -12.99 12.08 -5.93
N GLU A 26 -12.90 11.17 -4.97
CA GLU A 26 -11.67 10.88 -4.25
C GLU A 26 -11.09 9.52 -4.67
N ALA A 27 -9.76 9.45 -4.73
CA ALA A 27 -9.07 8.20 -5.01
C ALA A 27 -7.65 8.20 -4.45
N TRP A 28 -7.18 7.00 -4.12
CA TRP A 28 -5.74 6.75 -4.06
C TRP A 28 -5.18 6.60 -5.46
N VAL A 29 -4.10 7.32 -5.74
CA VAL A 29 -3.40 7.34 -7.01
C VAL A 29 -2.05 6.65 -6.83
N LYS A 30 -1.70 5.71 -7.70
CA LYS A 30 -0.40 5.04 -7.69
C LYS A 30 0.10 4.78 -9.11
N LEU A 31 1.36 5.08 -9.37
CA LEU A 31 2.01 4.73 -10.63
C LEU A 31 2.29 3.22 -10.69
N ASP A 32 1.96 2.59 -11.81
CA ASP A 32 2.42 1.24 -12.12
C ASP A 32 3.77 1.30 -12.82
N MET A 33 4.84 1.16 -12.03
CA MET A 33 6.21 1.21 -12.55
C MET A 33 6.55 0.06 -13.49
N LYS A 34 5.68 -0.96 -13.60
CA LYS A 34 5.87 -2.09 -14.50
C LYS A 34 5.21 -1.88 -15.86
N SER A 35 4.28 -0.94 -15.96
CA SER A 35 3.52 -0.66 -17.19
C SER A 35 3.89 0.72 -17.73
N LYS A 36 4.65 0.76 -18.83
CA LYS A 36 4.90 1.98 -19.59
C LYS A 36 3.90 2.12 -20.74
N LEU A 37 3.35 3.32 -20.88
CA LEU A 37 2.49 3.73 -21.98
C LEU A 37 3.33 4.11 -23.21
N ALA A 38 2.71 4.14 -24.38
CA ALA A 38 3.37 4.47 -25.65
C ALA A 38 4.01 5.87 -25.67
N ASN A 39 3.51 6.79 -24.84
CA ASN A 39 4.04 8.15 -24.67
C ASN A 39 5.23 8.23 -23.69
N GLY A 40 5.73 7.10 -23.18
CA GLY A 40 6.84 7.03 -22.24
C GLY A 40 6.47 7.22 -20.77
N ASN A 41 5.22 7.58 -20.46
CA ASN A 41 4.74 7.71 -19.08
C ASN A 41 4.38 6.34 -18.47
N TYR A 42 4.36 6.26 -17.14
CA TYR A 42 3.85 5.08 -16.44
C TYR A 42 2.32 5.09 -16.37
N GLU A 43 1.72 3.91 -16.44
CA GLU A 43 0.29 3.74 -16.19
C GLU A 43 -0.05 4.20 -14.77
N THR A 44 -1.23 4.78 -14.59
CA THR A 44 -1.70 5.29 -13.28
C THR A 44 -2.91 4.49 -12.84
N ASN A 45 -2.79 3.84 -11.69
CA ASN A 45 -3.89 3.15 -11.02
C ASN A 45 -4.64 4.13 -10.10
N PHE A 46 -5.97 4.12 -10.20
CA PHE A 46 -6.88 4.86 -9.33
C PHE A 46 -7.69 3.86 -8.49
N PHE A 47 -7.61 3.98 -7.17
CA PHE A 47 -8.40 3.19 -6.23
C PHE A 47 -9.41 4.12 -5.57
N THR A 48 -10.64 4.13 -6.07
CA THR A 48 -11.77 4.87 -5.50
C THR A 48 -12.37 4.10 -4.32
N ASP A 49 -13.38 4.67 -3.66
CA ASP A 49 -14.10 4.03 -2.55
C ASP A 49 -14.65 2.64 -2.90
N LYS A 50 -14.95 2.40 -4.18
CA LYS A 50 -15.39 1.08 -4.68
C LYS A 50 -14.37 -0.03 -4.45
N TYR A 51 -13.09 0.33 -4.30
CA TYR A 51 -12.04 -0.62 -3.97
C TYR A 51 -12.14 -1.09 -2.50
N GLY A 52 -12.76 -0.30 -1.62
CA GLY A 52 -13.02 -0.68 -0.23
C GLY A 52 -11.85 -0.50 0.75
N PHE A 53 -10.76 0.16 0.33
CA PHE A 53 -9.66 0.48 1.24
C PHE A 53 -10.00 1.68 2.13
N SER A 54 -9.84 1.54 3.44
CA SER A 54 -9.87 2.66 4.40
C SER A 54 -8.59 2.66 5.22
N LEU A 55 -7.88 3.79 5.17
CA LEU A 55 -6.63 3.96 5.89
C LEU A 55 -6.87 3.91 7.41
N GLU A 56 -7.95 4.54 7.89
CA GLU A 56 -8.32 4.61 9.30
C GLU A 56 -8.65 3.24 9.87
N LYS A 57 -9.37 2.41 9.11
CA LYS A 57 -9.66 1.02 9.52
C LYS A 57 -8.37 0.20 9.53
N THR A 58 -7.55 0.36 8.51
CA THR A 58 -6.28 -0.38 8.36
C THR A 58 -5.32 -0.05 9.50
N LEU A 59 -5.17 1.23 9.87
CA LEU A 59 -4.29 1.66 10.96
C LEU A 59 -4.63 0.99 12.30
N LYS A 60 -5.91 0.73 12.56
CA LYS A 60 -6.38 0.06 13.80
C LYS A 60 -6.00 -1.41 13.89
N GLU A 61 -5.55 -2.03 12.80
CA GLU A 61 -5.02 -3.41 12.82
C GLU A 61 -3.60 -3.50 13.41
N TYR A 62 -2.95 -2.36 13.66
CA TYR A 62 -1.57 -2.26 14.15
C TYR A 62 -1.52 -1.56 15.52
N PRO A 63 -0.59 -1.95 16.42
CA PRO A 63 -0.49 -1.38 17.77
C PRO A 63 0.26 -0.03 17.75
N ILE A 64 -0.29 0.98 17.08
CA ILE A 64 0.34 2.29 16.88
C ILE A 64 -0.08 3.26 18.01
N LYS A 65 0.88 3.76 18.77
CA LYS A 65 0.68 4.64 19.92
C LYS A 65 0.01 5.96 19.55
N GLU A 66 0.37 6.55 18.40
CA GLU A 66 -0.19 7.83 17.94
C GLU A 66 -1.71 7.79 17.77
N LEU A 67 -2.30 6.60 17.55
CA LEU A 67 -3.75 6.43 17.38
C LEU A 67 -4.56 6.74 18.66
N SER A 68 -3.90 6.74 19.82
CA SER A 68 -4.52 7.08 21.11
C SER A 68 -4.78 8.59 21.28
N ASN A 69 -4.18 9.43 20.43
CA ASN A 69 -4.32 10.88 20.51
C ASN A 69 -4.87 11.43 19.19
N THR A 70 -6.05 12.06 19.24
CA THR A 70 -6.74 12.58 18.06
C THR A 70 -5.87 13.49 17.18
N LYS A 71 -5.05 14.36 17.78
CA LYS A 71 -4.17 15.28 17.02
C LYS A 71 -3.09 14.51 16.27
N TYR A 72 -2.49 13.50 16.91
CA TYR A 72 -1.45 12.68 16.29
C TYR A 72 -2.03 11.74 15.23
N THR A 73 -3.21 11.19 15.46
CA THR A 73 -3.96 10.42 14.46
C THR A 73 -4.22 11.23 13.20
N ILE A 74 -4.72 12.46 13.32
CA ILE A 74 -4.98 13.36 12.18
C ILE A 74 -3.67 13.62 11.42
N SER A 75 -2.61 13.99 12.13
CA SER A 75 -1.31 14.27 11.51
C SER A 75 -0.71 13.05 10.78
N LEU A 76 -0.86 11.86 11.37
CA LEU A 76 -0.44 10.59 10.78
C LEU A 76 -1.21 10.29 9.48
N ILE A 77 -2.54 10.38 9.53
CA ILE A 77 -3.42 10.16 8.38
C ILE A 77 -3.09 11.14 7.26
N GLU A 78 -2.97 12.43 7.55
CA GLU A 78 -2.63 13.43 6.54
C GLU A 78 -1.26 13.17 5.89
N SER A 79 -0.27 12.73 6.66
CA SER A 79 1.05 12.40 6.13
C SER A 79 0.99 11.21 5.17
N LEU A 80 0.23 10.17 5.54
CA LEU A 80 0.02 8.97 4.74
C LEU A 80 -0.84 9.24 3.50
N HIS A 81 -1.85 10.11 3.59
CA HIS A 81 -2.62 10.60 2.44
C HIS A 81 -1.71 11.28 1.41
N ARG A 82 -0.69 12.03 1.85
CA ARG A 82 0.31 12.61 0.95
C ARG A 82 1.31 11.60 0.41
N GLY A 83 1.22 10.32 0.79
CA GLY A 83 2.11 9.23 0.38
C GLY A 83 3.49 9.27 1.05
N ASN A 84 3.63 9.97 2.18
CA ASN A 84 4.89 10.01 2.89
C ASN A 84 5.21 8.65 3.51
N LEU A 85 6.50 8.32 3.59
CA LEU A 85 6.97 7.25 4.48
C LEU A 85 7.02 7.83 5.89
N GLN A 86 6.02 7.50 6.70
CA GLN A 86 5.78 8.14 7.99
C GLN A 86 6.31 7.28 9.13
N SER A 87 7.06 7.87 10.06
CA SER A 87 7.44 7.19 11.30
C SER A 87 6.23 7.10 12.24
N ALA A 88 6.08 5.95 12.89
CA ALA A 88 5.04 5.67 13.89
C ALA A 88 5.66 4.84 15.02
N THR A 89 5.10 4.98 16.22
CA THR A 89 5.57 4.26 17.41
C THR A 89 4.69 3.04 17.63
N PHE A 90 5.27 1.86 17.47
CA PHE A 90 4.61 0.58 17.70
C PHE A 90 4.82 0.14 19.14
N VAL A 91 3.76 -0.37 19.77
CA VAL A 91 3.80 -0.91 21.13
C VAL A 91 3.73 -2.43 21.05
N GLN A 92 4.77 -3.12 21.48
CA GLN A 92 4.79 -4.57 21.54
C GLN A 92 3.97 -5.11 22.72
N LYS A 93 3.74 -6.43 22.75
CA LYS A 93 2.95 -7.09 23.81
C LYS A 93 3.55 -6.94 25.21
N ASP A 94 4.87 -6.82 25.31
CA ASP A 94 5.58 -6.59 26.57
C ASP A 94 5.59 -5.11 27.00
N GLY A 95 4.96 -4.23 26.20
CA GLY A 95 4.90 -2.79 26.44
C GLY A 95 6.10 -2.03 25.89
N THR A 96 7.07 -2.70 25.25
CA THR A 96 8.20 -2.01 24.62
C THR A 96 7.74 -1.18 23.42
N GLU A 97 8.37 -0.02 23.26
CA GLU A 97 8.09 0.91 22.16
C GLU A 97 9.18 0.81 21.10
N GLU A 98 8.77 0.58 19.87
CA GLU A 98 9.64 0.50 18.71
C GLU A 98 9.22 1.54 17.67
N LYS A 99 10.18 2.28 17.13
CA LYS A 99 9.92 3.26 16.08
C LYS A 99 10.11 2.61 14.72
N LEU A 100 9.02 2.47 13.98
CA LEU A 100 9.01 1.93 12.63
C LEU A 100 8.54 2.97 11.63
N PHE A 101 8.67 2.68 10.34
CA PHE A 101 8.09 3.48 9.28
C PHE A 101 6.95 2.74 8.60
N ILE A 102 5.93 3.47 8.16
CA ILE A 102 4.78 2.91 7.46
C ILE A 102 4.44 3.68 6.19
N SER A 103 3.86 2.95 5.23
CA SER A 103 3.18 3.53 4.07
C SER A 103 1.96 2.69 3.68
N PRO A 104 0.94 3.27 3.01
CA PRO A 104 -0.24 2.52 2.64
C PRO A 104 0.05 1.47 1.56
N ASN A 105 -0.52 0.28 1.71
CA ASN A 105 -0.55 -0.76 0.69
C ASN A 105 -1.99 -1.04 0.27
N ILE A 106 -2.53 -0.14 -0.56
CA ILE A 106 -3.94 -0.19 -1.04
C ILE A 106 -4.24 -1.54 -1.67
N LYS A 107 -3.32 -2.04 -2.52
CA LYS A 107 -3.49 -3.31 -3.21
C LYS A 107 -3.72 -4.45 -2.21
N MET A 108 -3.03 -4.48 -1.07
CA MET A 108 -3.19 -5.54 -0.06
C MET A 108 -4.21 -5.20 1.03
N SER A 109 -4.85 -4.03 0.95
CA SER A 109 -5.66 -3.46 2.02
C SER A 109 -4.97 -3.47 3.39
N SER A 110 -3.69 -3.11 3.40
CA SER A 110 -2.81 -3.17 4.58
C SER A 110 -1.81 -2.01 4.61
N LEU A 111 -0.86 -2.04 5.56
CA LEU A 111 0.32 -1.18 5.56
C LEU A 111 1.55 -1.98 5.14
N ASN A 112 2.45 -1.31 4.43
CA ASN A 112 3.84 -1.72 4.40
C ASN A 112 4.52 -1.16 5.64
N VAL A 113 5.18 -2.02 6.42
CA VAL A 113 5.94 -1.65 7.62
C VAL A 113 7.43 -1.84 7.36
N TYR A 114 8.24 -0.88 7.79
CA TYR A 114 9.67 -0.87 7.54
C TYR A 114 10.44 -0.63 8.84
N ASP A 115 11.62 -1.24 8.94
CA ASP A 115 12.56 -1.04 10.03
C ASP A 115 13.23 0.35 9.99
N GLU A 116 14.13 0.62 10.94
CA GLU A 116 14.91 1.86 11.03
C GLU A 116 15.75 2.15 9.76
N ASN A 117 16.15 1.09 9.05
CA ASN A 117 16.92 1.15 7.81
C ASN A 117 16.02 1.29 6.57
N LYS A 118 14.70 1.46 6.76
CA LYS A 118 13.67 1.56 5.72
C LYS A 118 13.59 0.29 4.86
N LYS A 119 13.98 -0.86 5.43
CA LYS A 119 13.79 -2.17 4.81
C LYS A 119 12.41 -2.71 5.18
N LEU A 120 11.69 -3.23 4.19
CA LEU A 120 10.36 -3.79 4.39
C LEU A 120 10.44 -5.00 5.33
N ILE A 121 9.62 -4.99 6.37
CA ILE A 121 9.44 -6.10 7.30
C ILE A 121 8.43 -7.09 6.68
N PRO A 122 8.79 -8.36 6.47
CA PRO A 122 7.87 -9.36 5.94
C PRO A 122 6.65 -9.59 6.85
N VAL A 123 5.51 -9.94 6.24
CA VAL A 123 4.26 -10.22 6.99
C VAL A 123 4.48 -11.30 8.05
N GLN A 124 5.27 -12.34 7.74
CA GLN A 124 5.62 -13.41 8.69
C GLN A 124 6.26 -12.83 9.96
N GLN A 125 7.23 -11.94 9.79
CA GLN A 125 7.92 -11.31 10.91
C GLN A 125 6.96 -10.41 11.70
N LEU A 126 6.05 -9.68 11.03
CA LEU A 126 5.03 -8.87 11.73
C LEU A 126 4.09 -9.73 12.60
N VAL A 127 3.79 -10.96 12.18
CA VAL A 127 3.00 -11.91 12.99
C VAL A 127 3.82 -12.44 14.16
N GLU A 128 5.07 -12.83 13.92
CA GLU A 128 5.98 -13.34 14.94
C GLU A 128 6.24 -12.31 16.06
N THR A 129 6.38 -11.03 15.69
CA THR A 129 6.55 -9.91 16.62
C THR A 129 5.23 -9.33 17.13
N ASN A 130 4.09 -9.93 16.78
CA ASN A 130 2.75 -9.49 17.19
C ASN A 130 2.39 -8.04 16.82
N LEU A 131 3.00 -7.50 15.76
CA LEU A 131 2.65 -6.19 15.22
C LEU A 131 1.38 -6.23 14.36
N ILE A 132 0.90 -7.43 14.03
CA ILE A 132 -0.43 -7.71 13.49
C ILE A 132 -0.99 -9.00 14.13
N SER A 133 -2.30 -9.19 14.06
CA SER A 133 -2.93 -10.45 14.49
C SER A 133 -2.54 -11.61 13.57
N LYS A 134 -2.60 -12.86 14.08
CA LYS A 134 -2.38 -14.07 13.28
C LYS A 134 -3.37 -14.12 12.11
N ASP A 135 -4.66 -13.87 12.38
CA ASP A 135 -5.72 -13.87 11.37
C ASP A 135 -5.47 -12.84 10.25
N SER A 136 -5.10 -11.61 10.62
CA SER A 136 -4.72 -10.58 9.64
C SER A 136 -3.49 -11.02 8.83
N GLY A 137 -2.49 -11.61 9.49
CA GLY A 137 -1.28 -12.12 8.84
C GLY A 137 -1.55 -13.22 7.83
N GLU A 138 -2.32 -14.25 8.21
CA GLU A 138 -2.71 -15.36 7.33
C GLU A 138 -3.47 -14.86 6.10
N ARG A 139 -4.43 -13.94 6.29
CA ARG A 139 -5.18 -13.30 5.21
C ARG A 139 -4.27 -12.55 4.23
N LEU A 140 -3.27 -11.85 4.73
CA LEU A 140 -2.30 -11.14 3.89
C LEU A 140 -1.42 -12.12 3.11
N LEU A 141 -0.88 -13.15 3.75
CA LEU A 141 -0.07 -14.17 3.10
C LEU A 141 -0.83 -14.92 2.00
N GLN A 142 -2.10 -15.25 2.24
CA GLN A 142 -2.96 -15.87 1.22
C GLN A 142 -3.19 -14.94 0.04
N SER A 143 -3.47 -13.66 0.31
CA SER A 143 -3.67 -12.63 -0.72
C SER A 143 -2.41 -12.39 -1.57
N GLU A 144 -1.22 -12.51 -0.97
CA GLU A 144 0.05 -12.43 -1.69
C GLU A 144 0.25 -13.62 -2.64
N LYS A 145 -0.01 -14.85 -2.17
CA LYS A 145 0.11 -16.07 -2.99
C LYS A 145 -0.82 -16.04 -4.20
N GLN A 146 -2.10 -15.77 -3.99
CA GLN A 146 -3.10 -15.68 -5.08
C GLN A 146 -2.69 -14.67 -6.16
N ARG A 147 -2.06 -13.57 -5.76
CA ARG A 147 -1.56 -12.55 -6.71
C ARG A 147 -0.29 -12.92 -7.42
N GLN A 148 0.57 -13.72 -6.82
CA GLN A 148 1.75 -14.26 -7.49
C GLN A 148 1.30 -15.27 -8.57
N GLU A 149 0.37 -16.16 -8.23
CA GLU A 149 -0.23 -17.13 -9.14
C GLU A 149 -0.90 -16.44 -10.34
N GLN A 150 -1.78 -15.45 -10.10
CA GLN A 150 -2.41 -14.67 -11.17
C GLN A 150 -1.41 -13.96 -12.09
N LYS A 151 -0.29 -13.47 -11.56
CA LYS A 151 0.75 -12.83 -12.39
C LYS A 151 1.49 -13.85 -13.24
N GLN A 152 1.68 -15.06 -12.72
CA GLN A 152 2.36 -16.13 -13.43
C GLN A 152 1.50 -16.63 -14.60
N ASP A 153 0.20 -16.84 -14.37
CA ASP A 153 -0.76 -17.21 -15.41
C ASP A 153 -0.84 -16.18 -16.55
N ILE A 154 -0.93 -14.88 -16.23
CA ILE A 154 -0.95 -13.81 -17.25
C ILE A 154 0.36 -13.79 -18.07
N THR A 155 1.50 -14.05 -17.42
CA THR A 155 2.81 -14.05 -18.08
C THR A 155 2.96 -15.24 -19.03
N ASP A 156 2.42 -16.40 -18.65
CA ASP A 156 2.49 -17.61 -19.46
C ASP A 156 1.50 -17.59 -20.63
N GLU A 157 0.30 -17.02 -20.46
CA GLU A 157 -0.63 -16.74 -21.57
C GLU A 157 -0.03 -15.76 -22.60
N HIS A 158 0.62 -14.69 -22.14
CA HIS A 158 1.27 -13.72 -23.04
C HIS A 158 2.43 -14.36 -23.83
N LYS A 159 3.19 -15.29 -23.23
CA LYS A 159 4.25 -16.04 -23.93
C LYS A 159 3.70 -17.02 -24.97
N GLN A 160 2.58 -17.68 -24.69
CA GLN A 160 1.95 -18.62 -25.63
C GLN A 160 1.37 -17.90 -26.86
N LYS A 161 0.70 -16.75 -26.67
CA LYS A 161 0.19 -15.93 -27.79
C LYS A 161 1.31 -15.36 -28.66
N HIS A 162 2.48 -15.08 -28.10
CA HIS A 162 3.62 -14.58 -28.87
C HIS A 162 4.28 -15.67 -29.73
N LYS A 163 4.28 -16.95 -29.29
CA LYS A 163 4.77 -18.08 -30.08
C LYS A 163 3.86 -18.43 -31.28
N GLN A 164 2.54 -18.29 -31.14
CA GLN A 164 1.59 -18.57 -32.23
C GLN A 164 1.58 -17.51 -33.34
N LYS A 165 2.12 -16.31 -33.11
CA LYS A 165 2.21 -15.24 -34.13
C LYS A 165 3.50 -15.25 -34.96
N ILE A 166 4.48 -16.08 -34.59
CA ILE A 166 5.80 -16.16 -35.24
C ILE A 166 5.93 -17.46 -36.07
N SER A 167 4.92 -18.34 -36.02
CA SER A 167 4.81 -19.52 -36.87
C SER A 167 3.75 -19.31 -37.94
#